data_AF-C3Z7F4-F1
#
_entry.id   AF-C3Z7F4-F1
#
_cell.length_a   1.000
_cell.length_b   1.000
_cell.length_c   1.000
_cell.angle_alpha   90.00
_cell.angle_beta   90.00
_cell.angle_gamma   90.00
#
_symmetry.space_group_name_H-M   'P 1'
#
loop_
_entity.id
_entity.type
_entity.pdbx_description
1 polymer ?
#
loop_
_entity_poly.entity_id
_entity_poly.type
_entity_poly.pdbx_seq_one_letter_code
_entity_poly.pdbx_strand_id
1 'polypeptide(L)'
;MISHLRNVLRKSPYLTSVGLYTILYTGADVSNQLWTFHFDKKVTHEHSAFSLDLERTARMGVIGFVCLGNFNYRWIPFLERMFPGATVRKTVAKVLVDQVIAAPLLITAFYAGLRVLERKPDVFAVVREKFVDTYMTGMMFWPAAQTINFYLLPVQYRVIFLGVCSFTWANIMCIMKARAEQVGLI
;
A
#
# COMPACT_ATOMS: atom_id res chain seq x y z
N MET A 1 13.13 12.12 19.20
CA MET A 1 12.48 11.11 18.33
C MET A 1 13.20 10.94 16.98
N ILE A 2 13.43 12.01 16.20
CA ILE A 2 14.09 11.94 14.87
C ILE A 2 15.54 11.42 14.93
N SER A 3 16.31 11.80 15.96
CA SER A 3 17.69 11.32 16.17
C SER A 3 17.75 9.82 16.46
N HIS A 4 16.78 9.28 17.20
CA HIS A 4 16.68 7.87 17.54
C HIS A 4 16.28 7.03 16.31
N LEU A 5 15.29 7.51 15.55
CA LEU A 5 14.87 6.87 14.29
C LEU A 5 16.03 6.78 13.28
N ARG A 6 16.82 7.85 13.15
CA ARG A 6 18.01 7.89 12.29
C ARG A 6 19.09 6.88 12.72
N ASN A 7 19.31 6.73 14.03
CA ASN A 7 20.29 5.76 14.55
C ASN A 7 19.84 4.32 14.33
N VAL A 8 18.55 4.03 14.48
CA VAL A 8 17.97 2.70 14.24
C VAL A 8 18.01 2.35 12.74
N LEU A 9 17.64 3.30 11.87
CA LEU A 9 17.73 3.15 10.41
C LEU A 9 19.16 2.87 9.93
N ARG A 10 20.16 3.41 10.61
CA ARG A 10 21.57 3.18 10.28
C ARG A 10 22.09 1.81 10.75
N LYS A 11 21.52 1.25 11.82
CA LYS A 11 21.91 -0.07 12.36
C LYS A 11 21.26 -1.24 11.62
N SER A 12 19.98 -1.12 11.24
CA SER A 12 19.29 -2.15 10.45
C SER A 12 18.30 -1.50 9.47
N PRO A 13 18.78 -1.01 8.32
CA PRO A 13 17.96 -0.28 7.36
C PRO A 13 16.84 -1.15 6.78
N TYR A 14 17.09 -2.45 6.59
CA TYR A 14 16.10 -3.41 6.11
C TYR A 14 14.95 -3.60 7.10
N LEU A 15 15.26 -4.01 8.33
CA LEU A 15 14.24 -4.34 9.33
C LEU A 15 13.40 -3.12 9.69
N THR A 16 14.04 -1.95 9.78
CA THR A 16 13.33 -0.70 10.09
C THR A 16 12.41 -0.28 8.94
N SER A 17 12.88 -0.36 7.68
CA SER A 17 12.09 0.06 6.53
C SER A 17 10.92 -0.89 6.26
N VAL A 18 11.20 -2.19 6.15
CA VAL A 18 10.18 -3.19 5.82
C VAL A 18 9.25 -3.43 7.02
N GLY A 19 9.79 -3.41 8.24
CA GLY A 19 8.99 -3.52 9.46
C GLY A 19 8.01 -2.37 9.62
N LEU A 20 8.47 -1.11 9.50
CA LEU A 20 7.59 0.05 9.58
C LEU A 20 6.57 0.09 8.45
N TYR A 21 6.98 -0.27 7.22
CA TYR A 21 6.04 -0.40 6.10
C TYR A 21 4.94 -1.41 6.42
N THR A 22 5.31 -2.59 6.93
CA THR A 22 4.36 -3.66 7.27
C THR A 22 3.40 -3.21 8.37
N ILE A 23 3.91 -2.56 9.43
CA ILE A 23 3.10 -2.04 10.54
C ILE A 23 2.09 -1.00 10.03
N LEU A 24 2.54 -0.06 9.20
CA LEU A 24 1.64 0.95 8.60
C LEU A 24 0.59 0.28 7.72
N TYR A 25 0.97 -0.73 6.94
CA TYR A 25 0.05 -1.45 6.07
C TYR A 25 -1.01 -2.22 6.87
N THR A 26 -0.63 -2.94 7.92
CA THR A 26 -1.58 -3.62 8.81
C THR A 26 -2.44 -2.64 9.60
N GLY A 27 -1.86 -1.52 10.03
CA GLY A 27 -2.59 -0.46 10.73
C GLY A 27 -3.66 0.17 9.85
N ALA A 28 -3.42 0.25 8.53
CA ALA A 28 -4.41 0.72 7.57
C ALA A 28 -5.61 -0.22 7.47
N ASP A 29 -5.38 -1.54 7.53
CA ASP A 29 -6.47 -2.51 7.56
C ASP A 29 -7.29 -2.41 8.84
N VAL A 30 -6.65 -2.27 10.01
CA VAL A 30 -7.35 -2.03 11.28
C VAL A 30 -8.18 -0.74 11.22
N SER A 31 -7.62 0.34 10.66
CA SER A 31 -8.33 1.61 10.43
C SER A 31 -9.57 1.40 9.55
N ASN A 32 -9.43 0.65 8.46
CA ASN A 32 -10.53 0.34 7.54
C ASN A 32 -11.62 -0.51 8.22
N GLN A 33 -11.25 -1.49 9.04
CA GLN A 33 -12.22 -2.30 9.79
C GLN A 33 -12.98 -1.47 10.83
N LEU A 34 -12.28 -0.61 11.57
CA LEU A 34 -12.91 0.33 12.51
C LEU A 34 -13.85 1.30 11.80
N TRP A 35 -13.44 1.84 10.66
CA TRP A 35 -14.26 2.76 9.88
C TRP A 35 -15.53 2.07 9.38
N THR A 36 -15.39 0.87 8.82
CA THR A 36 -16.52 0.06 8.32
C THR A 36 -17.51 -0.24 9.45
N PHE A 37 -17.02 -0.63 10.63
CA PHE A 37 -17.88 -0.86 11.79
C PHE A 37 -18.68 0.39 12.20
N HIS A 38 -18.03 1.56 12.27
CA HIS A 38 -18.72 2.81 12.62
C HIS A 38 -19.71 3.25 11.53
N PHE A 39 -19.36 3.00 10.27
CA PHE A 39 -20.19 3.31 9.12
C PHE A 39 -21.45 2.44 9.10
N ASP A 40 -21.30 1.11 9.20
CA ASP A 40 -22.40 0.16 9.24
C ASP A 40 -23.34 0.47 10.41
N LYS A 41 -22.79 0.65 11.63
CA LYS A 41 -23.57 1.04 12.80
C LYS A 41 -24.40 2.31 12.58
N LYS A 42 -23.89 3.27 11.82
CA LYS A 42 -24.59 4.53 11.50
C LYS A 42 -25.69 4.33 10.43
N VAL A 43 -25.49 3.43 9.48
CA VAL A 43 -26.40 3.21 8.35
C VAL A 43 -27.51 2.21 8.69
N THR A 44 -27.17 1.06 9.29
CA THR A 44 -28.12 -0.02 9.57
C THR A 44 -28.76 0.07 10.95
N HIS A 45 -28.30 1.00 11.82
CA HIS A 45 -28.70 1.10 13.23
C HIS A 45 -28.52 -0.21 14.02
N GLU A 46 -27.61 -1.09 13.57
CA GLU A 46 -27.38 -2.38 14.19
C GLU A 46 -26.44 -2.25 15.40
N HIS A 47 -26.83 -2.80 16.55
CA HIS A 47 -26.07 -2.74 17.79
C HIS A 47 -25.18 -3.98 17.94
N SER A 48 -24.23 -4.16 17.02
CA SER A 48 -23.19 -5.18 17.14
C SER A 48 -21.98 -4.65 17.92
N ALA A 49 -21.30 -5.53 18.65
CA ALA A 49 -20.02 -5.20 19.28
C ALA A 49 -18.90 -5.23 18.22
N PHE A 50 -17.94 -4.31 18.32
CA PHE A 50 -16.79 -4.31 17.41
C PHE A 50 -16.01 -5.61 17.55
N SER A 51 -15.85 -6.33 16.45
CA SER A 51 -14.97 -7.50 16.35
C SER A 51 -13.92 -7.24 15.30
N LEU A 52 -12.65 -7.36 15.69
CA LEU A 52 -11.52 -7.19 14.79
C LEU A 52 -11.24 -8.51 14.08
N ASP A 53 -11.28 -8.51 12.75
CA ASP A 53 -10.85 -9.64 11.92
C ASP A 53 -9.32 -9.71 11.91
N LEU A 54 -8.79 -10.42 12.89
CA LEU A 54 -7.37 -10.68 13.04
C LEU A 54 -6.81 -11.55 11.91
N GLU A 55 -7.61 -12.43 11.33
CA GLU A 55 -7.17 -13.30 10.24
C GLU A 55 -6.93 -12.48 8.96
N ARG A 56 -7.84 -11.56 8.64
CA ARG A 56 -7.67 -10.57 7.58
C ARG A 56 -6.45 -9.68 7.85
N THR A 57 -6.32 -9.16 9.07
CA THR A 57 -5.17 -8.32 9.44
C THR A 57 -3.85 -9.08 9.26
N ALA A 58 -3.80 -10.36 9.66
CA ALA A 58 -2.64 -11.22 9.49
C ALA A 58 -2.30 -11.44 8.02
N ARG A 59 -3.29 -11.69 7.15
CA ARG A 59 -3.09 -11.78 5.70
C ARG A 59 -2.50 -10.50 5.12
N MET A 60 -3.03 -9.34 5.51
CA MET A 60 -2.50 -8.04 5.11
C MET A 60 -1.05 -7.84 5.58
N GLY A 61 -0.72 -8.31 6.79
CA GLY A 61 0.65 -8.30 7.31
C GLY A 61 1.61 -9.17 6.50
N VAL A 62 1.18 -10.38 6.14
CA VAL A 62 1.97 -11.29 5.29
C VAL A 62 2.23 -10.66 3.92
N ILE A 63 1.21 -10.08 3.28
CA ILE A 63 1.37 -9.44 1.96
C ILE A 63 2.20 -8.17 2.05
N GLY A 64 1.96 -7.34 3.07
CA GLY A 64 2.72 -6.13 3.39
C GLY A 64 4.21 -6.43 3.56
N PHE A 65 4.54 -7.52 4.24
CA PHE A 65 5.91 -7.92 4.48
C PHE A 65 6.55 -8.61 3.27
N VAL A 66 5.96 -9.72 2.80
CA VAL A 66 6.56 -10.63 1.81
C VAL A 66 6.55 -10.02 0.42
N CYS A 67 5.45 -9.39 0.02
CA CYS A 67 5.29 -8.86 -1.32
C CYS A 67 5.71 -7.39 -1.36
N LEU A 68 4.93 -6.52 -0.72
CA LEU A 68 5.01 -5.07 -0.94
C LEU A 68 6.29 -4.45 -0.36
N GLY A 69 6.55 -4.66 0.92
CA GLY A 69 7.69 -4.06 1.63
C GLY A 69 9.03 -4.57 1.09
N ASN A 70 9.15 -5.88 0.89
CA ASN A 70 10.35 -6.52 0.34
C ASN A 70 10.63 -6.16 -1.12
N PHE A 71 9.58 -6.05 -1.94
CA PHE A 71 9.71 -5.58 -3.32
C PHE A 71 10.21 -4.13 -3.33
N ASN A 72 9.53 -3.22 -2.62
CA ASN A 72 9.90 -1.80 -2.60
C ASN A 72 11.30 -1.56 -2.05
N TYR A 73 11.73 -2.31 -1.02
CA TYR A 73 13.07 -2.21 -0.47
C TYR A 73 14.17 -2.51 -1.50
N ARG A 74 13.92 -3.42 -2.44
CA ARG A 74 14.87 -3.76 -3.53
C ARG A 74 14.67 -2.89 -4.77
N TRP A 75 13.43 -2.53 -5.07
CA TRP A 75 13.03 -1.78 -6.26
C TRP A 75 13.53 -0.34 -6.24
N ILE A 76 13.41 0.35 -5.11
CA ILE A 76 13.84 1.76 -5.00
C ILE A 76 15.35 1.91 -5.26
N PRO A 77 16.26 1.13 -4.64
CA PRO A 77 17.68 1.16 -4.99
C PRO A 77 17.97 0.74 -6.43
N PHE A 78 17.19 -0.18 -7.01
CA PHE A 78 17.33 -0.57 -8.41
C PHE A 78 17.07 0.61 -9.35
N LEU A 79 15.98 1.37 -9.14
CA LEU A 79 15.69 2.57 -9.92
C LEU A 79 16.72 3.69 -9.72
N GLU A 80 17.32 3.80 -8.54
CA GLU A 80 18.43 4.73 -8.30
C GLU A 80 19.70 4.36 -9.06
N ARG A 81 20.00 3.06 -9.23
CA ARG A 81 21.12 2.62 -10.06
C ARG A 81 20.85 2.83 -11.55
N MET A 82 19.62 2.61 -11.99
CA MET A 82 19.21 2.79 -13.39
C MET A 82 19.18 4.28 -13.80
N PHE A 83 18.73 5.16 -12.90
CA PHE A 83 18.63 6.60 -13.15
C PHE A 83 19.29 7.41 -12.02
N PRO A 84 20.63 7.49 -11.96
CA PRO A 84 21.33 8.06 -10.81
C PRO A 84 21.07 9.57 -10.64
N GLY A 85 20.62 9.99 -9.46
CA GLY A 85 20.38 11.40 -9.10
C GLY A 85 18.92 11.84 -9.23
N ALA A 86 18.65 13.09 -8.88
CA ALA A 86 17.29 13.62 -8.67
C ALA A 86 16.90 14.76 -9.61
N THR A 87 17.45 14.82 -10.83
CA THR A 87 16.99 15.83 -11.81
C THR A 87 15.54 15.54 -12.22
N VAL A 88 14.77 16.57 -12.58
CA VAL A 88 13.35 16.43 -12.98
C VAL A 88 13.18 15.33 -14.03
N ARG A 89 14.01 15.32 -15.08
CA ARG A 89 13.99 14.30 -16.14
C ARG A 89 14.19 12.88 -15.59
N LYS A 90 15.12 12.69 -14.66
CA LYS A 90 15.41 11.38 -14.06
C LYS A 90 14.30 10.94 -13.11
N THR A 91 13.73 11.87 -12.34
CA THR A 91 12.57 11.57 -11.49
C THR A 91 11.38 11.14 -12.33
N VAL A 92 11.05 11.87 -13.40
CA VAL A 92 9.96 11.48 -14.31
C VAL A 92 10.21 10.09 -14.90
N ALA A 93 11.44 9.80 -15.34
CA ALA A 93 11.78 8.46 -15.84
C ALA A 93 11.58 7.36 -14.78
N LYS A 94 12.03 7.59 -13.54
CA LYS A 94 11.82 6.64 -12.41
C LYS A 94 10.34 6.40 -12.16
N VAL A 95 9.53 7.47 -12.10
CA VAL A 95 8.09 7.38 -11.88
C VAL A 95 7.43 6.61 -13.02
N LEU A 96 7.75 6.91 -14.28
CA LEU A 96 7.18 6.18 -15.42
C LEU A 96 7.51 4.68 -15.37
N VAL A 97 8.76 4.32 -15.11
CA VAL A 97 9.16 2.91 -14.98
C VAL A 97 8.45 2.24 -13.81
N ASP A 98 8.30 2.95 -12.69
CA ASP A 98 7.57 2.45 -11.54
C ASP A 98 6.08 2.20 -11.85
N GLN A 99 5.41 3.14 -12.52
CA GLN A 99 3.99 3.00 -12.85
C GLN A 99 3.72 1.96 -13.96
N VAL A 100 4.67 1.73 -14.86
CA VAL A 100 4.51 0.73 -15.94
C VAL A 100 4.91 -0.67 -15.49
N ILE A 101 5.85 -0.81 -14.55
CA ILE A 101 6.38 -2.12 -14.14
C ILE A 101 5.95 -2.48 -12.72
N ALA A 102 6.29 -1.65 -11.73
CA ALA A 102 6.04 -1.97 -10.33
C ALA A 102 4.56 -1.95 -9.98
N ALA A 103 3.82 -0.92 -10.41
CA ALA A 103 2.39 -0.82 -10.11
C ALA A 103 1.58 -2.04 -10.56
N PRO A 104 1.64 -2.52 -11.82
CA PRO A 104 0.88 -3.70 -12.22
C PRO A 104 1.33 -4.98 -11.51
N LEU A 105 2.64 -5.15 -11.26
CA LEU A 105 3.17 -6.29 -10.52
C LEU A 105 2.68 -6.31 -9.07
N LEU A 106 2.72 -5.16 -8.38
CA LEU A 106 2.30 -5.05 -6.98
C LEU A 106 0.80 -5.21 -6.82
N ILE A 107 -0.03 -4.65 -7.71
CA ILE A 107 -1.48 -4.85 -7.69
C ILE A 107 -1.82 -6.32 -7.90
N THR A 108 -1.19 -6.97 -8.89
CA THR A 108 -1.39 -8.39 -9.17
C THR A 108 -0.95 -9.25 -7.98
N ALA A 109 0.25 -9.00 -7.43
CA ALA A 109 0.77 -9.73 -6.28
C ALA A 109 -0.11 -9.55 -5.03
N PHE A 110 -0.66 -8.35 -4.83
CA PHE A 110 -1.58 -8.09 -3.73
C PHE A 110 -2.86 -8.93 -3.84
N TYR A 111 -3.59 -8.82 -4.96
CA TYR A 111 -4.85 -9.54 -5.12
C TYR A 111 -4.64 -11.05 -5.23
N ALA A 112 -3.69 -11.51 -6.04
CA ALA A 112 -3.38 -12.93 -6.14
C ALA A 112 -2.89 -13.50 -4.79
N GLY A 113 -2.01 -12.77 -4.09
CA GLY A 113 -1.53 -13.14 -2.77
C GLY A 113 -2.65 -13.27 -1.75
N LEU A 114 -3.61 -12.35 -1.74
CA LEU A 114 -4.80 -12.45 -0.89
C LEU A 114 -5.57 -13.74 -1.18
N ARG A 115 -5.83 -14.04 -2.46
CA ARG A 115 -6.59 -15.23 -2.86
C ARG A 115 -5.90 -16.54 -2.48
N VAL A 116 -4.57 -16.57 -2.59
CA VAL A 116 -3.76 -17.70 -2.12
C VAL A 116 -3.90 -17.88 -0.61
N LEU A 117 -3.78 -16.80 0.17
CA LEU A 117 -3.90 -16.85 1.62
C LEU A 117 -5.33 -17.17 2.09
N GLU A 118 -6.34 -16.83 1.30
CA GLU A 118 -7.74 -17.22 1.51
C GLU A 118 -8.05 -18.65 1.04
N ARG A 119 -7.06 -19.36 0.45
CA ARG A 119 -7.19 -20.72 -0.10
C ARG A 119 -8.30 -20.85 -1.14
N LYS A 120 -8.39 -19.87 -2.03
CA LYS A 120 -9.45 -19.81 -3.04
C LYS A 120 -8.98 -20.46 -4.34
N PRO A 121 -9.85 -21.20 -5.05
CA PRO A 121 -9.45 -21.99 -6.22
C PRO A 121 -9.03 -21.11 -7.40
N ASP A 122 -9.72 -19.99 -7.62
CA ASP A 122 -9.33 -19.00 -8.62
C ASP A 122 -8.59 -17.83 -7.99
N VAL A 123 -7.27 -17.85 -8.16
CA VAL A 123 -6.32 -16.86 -7.64
C VAL A 123 -6.42 -15.54 -8.41
N PHE A 124 -6.77 -15.58 -9.69
CA PHE A 124 -6.75 -14.39 -10.57
C PHE A 124 -8.13 -13.79 -10.80
N ALA A 125 -9.21 -14.39 -10.28
CA ALA A 125 -10.57 -13.86 -10.38
C ALA A 125 -10.65 -12.37 -10.01
N VAL A 126 -10.17 -12.01 -8.81
CA VAL A 126 -10.21 -10.62 -8.32
C VAL A 126 -9.25 -9.71 -9.09
N VAL A 127 -8.13 -10.25 -9.59
CA VAL A 127 -7.21 -9.48 -10.45
C VAL A 127 -7.96 -9.08 -11.73
N ARG A 128 -8.62 -10.02 -12.42
CA ARG A 128 -9.34 -9.72 -13.66
C ARG A 128 -10.47 -8.71 -13.47
N GLU A 129 -11.14 -8.76 -12.33
CA GLU A 129 -12.24 -7.85 -11.99
C GLU A 129 -11.74 -6.45 -11.60
N LYS A 130 -10.79 -6.35 -10.67
CA LYS A 130 -10.47 -5.09 -9.98
C LYS A 130 -9.17 -4.43 -10.42
N PHE A 131 -8.36 -5.10 -11.23
CA PHE A 131 -7.04 -4.60 -11.62
C PHE A 131 -7.14 -3.26 -12.34
N VAL A 132 -8.01 -3.15 -13.35
CA VAL A 132 -8.12 -1.94 -14.18
C VAL A 132 -8.57 -0.76 -13.31
N ASP A 133 -9.62 -0.93 -12.52
CA ASP A 133 -10.15 0.12 -11.65
C ASP A 133 -9.10 0.57 -10.61
N THR A 134 -8.40 -0.39 -10.00
CA THR A 134 -7.36 -0.11 -9.01
C THR A 134 -6.15 0.57 -9.64
N TYR A 135 -5.75 0.15 -10.84
CA TYR A 135 -4.65 0.75 -11.58
C TYR A 135 -4.96 2.17 -12.00
N MET A 136 -6.12 2.41 -12.61
CA MET A 136 -6.54 3.74 -13.06
C MET A 136 -6.72 4.71 -11.89
N THR A 137 -7.35 4.27 -10.80
CA THR A 137 -7.46 5.08 -9.59
C THR A 137 -6.08 5.35 -9.00
N GLY A 138 -5.21 4.33 -9.02
CA GLY A 138 -3.82 4.42 -8.55
C GLY A 138 -3.00 5.44 -9.33
N MET A 139 -3.21 5.55 -10.64
CA MET A 139 -2.54 6.52 -11.51
C MET A 139 -2.84 7.98 -11.14
N MET A 140 -3.92 8.26 -10.39
CA MET A 140 -4.19 9.60 -9.88
C MET A 140 -3.41 9.93 -8.60
N PHE A 141 -2.95 8.92 -7.86
CA PHE A 141 -2.33 9.08 -6.54
C PHE A 141 -0.83 8.75 -6.55
N TRP A 142 -0.46 7.58 -7.07
CA TRP A 142 0.89 7.02 -6.99
C TRP A 142 1.94 7.80 -7.77
N PRO A 143 1.69 8.37 -8.97
CA PRO A 143 2.70 9.16 -9.66
C PRO A 143 3.12 10.41 -8.88
N ALA A 144 2.16 11.08 -8.23
CA ALA A 144 2.44 12.24 -7.38
C ALA A 144 3.24 11.83 -6.13
N ALA A 145 2.80 10.77 -5.45
CA ALA A 145 3.52 10.22 -4.30
C ALA A 145 4.96 9.81 -4.66
N GLN A 146 5.15 9.09 -5.77
CA GLN A 146 6.47 8.65 -6.20
C GLN A 146 7.36 9.81 -6.67
N THR A 147 6.78 10.87 -7.23
CA THR A 147 7.53 12.10 -7.55
C THR A 147 8.12 12.70 -6.28
N ILE A 148 7.32 12.85 -5.22
CA ILE A 148 7.80 13.31 -3.90
C ILE A 148 8.88 12.35 -3.38
N ASN A 149 8.65 11.05 -3.49
CA ASN A 149 9.56 10.02 -3.00
C ASN A 149 10.95 10.08 -3.64
N PHE A 150 11.02 10.19 -4.97
CA PHE A 150 12.29 10.20 -5.71
C PHE A 150 12.97 11.56 -5.74
N TYR A 151 12.19 12.65 -5.75
CA TYR A 151 12.73 14.01 -5.86
C TYR A 151 13.17 14.60 -4.51
N LEU A 152 12.36 14.42 -3.45
CA LEU A 152 12.56 15.12 -2.18
C LEU A 152 13.18 14.24 -1.10
N LEU A 153 12.93 12.93 -1.12
CA LEU A 153 13.32 12.07 -0.01
C LEU A 153 14.69 11.40 -0.20
N PRO A 154 15.55 11.42 0.85
CA PRO A 154 16.72 10.56 0.92
C PRO A 154 16.34 9.08 0.89
N VAL A 155 17.17 8.25 0.24
CA VAL A 155 16.89 6.82 -0.01
C VAL A 155 16.44 6.03 1.22
N GLN A 156 16.99 6.33 2.40
CA GLN A 156 16.69 5.67 3.68
C GLN A 156 15.26 5.88 4.21
N TYR A 157 14.55 6.91 3.74
CA TYR A 157 13.18 7.21 4.20
C TYR A 157 12.10 6.78 3.19
N ARG A 158 12.50 6.41 1.98
CA ARG A 158 11.58 6.23 0.86
C ARG A 158 10.59 5.08 1.04
N VAL A 159 11.06 3.97 1.61
CA VAL A 159 10.18 2.82 1.90
C VAL A 159 9.20 3.16 3.03
N ILE A 160 9.64 3.89 4.06
CA ILE A 160 8.76 4.33 5.16
C ILE A 160 7.69 5.28 4.62
N PHE A 161 8.09 6.24 3.78
CA PHE A 161 7.16 7.15 3.12
C PHE A 161 6.13 6.41 2.28
N LEU A 162 6.54 5.40 1.51
CA LEU A 162 5.61 4.53 0.79
C LEU A 162 4.64 3.80 1.71
N GLY A 163 5.06 3.44 2.93
CA GLY A 163 4.18 2.88 3.95
C GLY A 163 3.10 3.87 4.38
N VAL A 164 3.46 5.14 4.59
CA VAL A 164 2.52 6.22 4.91
C VAL A 164 1.55 6.45 3.75
N CYS A 165 2.04 6.53 2.52
CA CYS A 165 1.19 6.64 1.33
C CYS A 165 0.26 5.44 1.17
N SER A 166 0.74 4.22 1.47
CA SER A 166 -0.07 3.01 1.43
C SER A 166 -1.20 3.04 2.47
N PHE A 167 -0.92 3.56 3.68
CA PHE A 167 -1.94 3.79 4.70
C PHE A 167 -3.01 4.77 4.20
N THR A 168 -2.59 5.91 3.65
CA THR A 168 -3.51 6.92 3.09
C THR A 168 -4.35 6.34 1.96
N TRP A 169 -3.70 5.64 1.02
CA TRP A 169 -4.35 4.99 -0.11
C TRP A 169 -5.42 3.98 0.33
N ALA A 170 -5.11 3.12 1.31
CA ALA A 170 -6.03 2.12 1.82
C ALA A 170 -7.29 2.75 2.44
N ASN A 171 -7.16 3.87 3.13
CA ASN A 171 -8.31 4.60 3.68
C ASN A 171 -9.11 5.32 2.58
N ILE A 172 -8.45 5.89 1.56
CA ILE A 172 -9.13 6.48 0.40
C ILE A 172 -9.99 5.42 -0.30
N MET A 173 -9.43 4.24 -0.58
CA MET A 173 -10.15 3.12 -1.21
C MET A 173 -11.35 2.67 -0.36
N CYS A 174 -11.21 2.63 0.96
CA CYS A 174 -12.31 2.30 1.86
C CYS A 174 -13.45 3.31 1.78
N ILE A 175 -13.14 4.61 1.80
CA ILE A 175 -14.13 5.69 1.68
C ILE A 175 -14.80 5.67 0.30
N MET A 176 -14.03 5.46 -0.77
CA MET A 176 -14.58 5.36 -2.13
C MET A 176 -15.58 4.22 -2.26
N LYS A 177 -15.24 3.03 -1.70
CA LYS A 177 -16.14 1.87 -1.69
C LYS A 177 -17.46 2.19 -0.97
N ALA A 178 -17.37 2.77 0.22
CA ALA A 178 -18.56 3.07 1.02
C ALA A 178 -19.45 4.14 0.40
N ARG A 179 -18.87 5.12 -0.31
CA ARG A 179 -19.65 6.09 -1.09
C ARG A 179 -20.36 5.42 -2.27
N ALA A 180 -19.71 4.49 -2.95
CA ALA A 180 -20.32 3.77 -4.06
C ALA A 180 -21.53 2.94 -3.60
N GLU A 181 -21.44 2.32 -2.43
CA GLU A 181 -22.54 1.57 -1.78
C GLU A 181 -23.73 2.49 -1.42
N GLN A 182 -23.49 3.72 -0.93
CA GLN A 182 -24.57 4.68 -0.64
C GLN A 182 -25.32 5.18 -1.87
N VAL A 183 -24.64 5.30 -3.01
CA VAL A 183 -25.22 5.78 -4.27
C VAL A 183 -25.90 4.63 -5.04
N GLY A 184 -25.78 3.39 -4.58
CA GLY A 184 -26.37 2.21 -5.23
C GLY A 184 -25.70 1.85 -6.56
N LEU A 185 -24.41 2.21 -6.72
CA LEU A 185 -23.63 1.92 -7.93
C LEU A 185 -23.01 0.52 -7.93
N ILE A 186 -23.15 -0.23 -6.82
CA ILE A 186 -22.67 -1.61 -6.64
C ILE A 186 -23.62 -2.34 -5.69
#